data_AF-A0A963K701-F1
#
_entry.id   AF-A0A963K701-F1
#
_cell.length_a   1.000
_cell.length_b   1.000
_cell.length_c   1.000
_cell.angle_alpha   90.00
_cell.angle_beta   90.00
_cell.angle_gamma   90.00
#
_symmetry.space_group_name_H-M   'P 1'
#
loop_
_entity.id
_entity.type
_entity.pdbx_description
1 polymer ?
#
loop_
_entity_poly.entity_id
_entity_poly.type
_entity_poly.pdbx_seq_one_letter_code
_entity_poly.pdbx_strand_id
1 'polypeptide(L)'
;MVVVHVRPKLSCRSCETIVQPPMPSLPIERGRPGPALLAHVLVGKYCDHLPLYRQSGIYARAGVDLDRSTLADWVGQSAALLAPLAEVITRHVKAGAALHADDTPVPVLDPGRQKTKTGRLWTLVRDERPWSSAIPPAVSYLYSPDRKSEHAQQLLEGCSGFLHADGYAGFGRLYAADPRTGQVRLSEVACFAHARRKFFEVHTSTASPLAMEALERISQLFAIEAKIKGHAPKHRQAVRQERSLPQLDELLNFLERALHQISKKSSLAGAIRYSLTRWNALCRYIEDGRLEISNNAAERAIKPLALGRKNWMFAGSDTGGKRAATIYTILQTAALNGLDPEAYLSDILARIAD
;
A
#
# COMPACT_ATOMS: atom_id res chain seq x y z
N MET A 1 18.77 6.15 25.72
CA MET A 1 18.66 7.06 26.88
C MET A 1 17.63 6.50 27.84
N VAL A 2 17.94 6.37 29.13
CA VAL A 2 16.96 5.98 30.17
C VAL A 2 16.34 7.26 30.71
N VAL A 3 15.00 7.37 30.68
CA VAL A 3 14.27 8.53 31.22
C VAL A 3 13.81 8.19 32.63
N VAL A 4 14.18 9.03 33.61
CA VAL A 4 13.76 8.87 35.00
C VAL A 4 12.75 9.96 35.35
N HIS A 5 11.52 9.56 35.66
CA HIS A 5 10.46 10.49 36.09
C HIS A 5 10.47 10.64 37.61
N VAL A 6 11.05 11.75 38.10
CA VAL A 6 11.04 12.10 39.53
C VAL A 6 9.75 12.87 39.83
N ARG A 7 8.92 12.34 40.73
CA ARG A 7 7.62 12.94 41.11
C ARG A 7 7.59 13.21 42.62
N PRO A 8 7.74 14.48 43.06
CA PRO A 8 7.75 14.79 44.48
C PRO A 8 6.39 14.48 45.10
N LYS A 9 6.40 13.82 46.26
CA LYS A 9 5.23 13.70 47.13
C LYS A 9 5.26 14.86 48.11
N LEU A 10 4.20 15.66 48.13
CA LEU A 10 4.07 16.83 49.00
C LEU A 10 2.95 16.57 49.99
N SER A 11 3.15 16.89 51.26
CA SER A 11 2.10 16.84 52.29
C SER A 11 1.64 18.26 52.62
N CYS A 12 0.32 18.48 52.64
CA CYS A 12 -0.26 19.73 53.10
C CYS A 12 -0.14 19.84 54.62
N ARG A 13 0.49 20.91 55.13
CA ARG A 13 0.66 21.09 56.58
C ARG A 13 -0.63 21.36 57.35
N SER A 14 -1.72 21.76 56.67
CA SER A 14 -2.98 22.11 57.32
C SER A 14 -3.97 20.95 57.42
N CYS A 15 -3.97 20.04 56.44
CA CYS A 15 -4.94 18.94 56.37
C CYS A 15 -4.28 17.57 56.14
N GLU A 16 -2.94 17.52 56.20
CA GLU A 16 -2.10 16.32 56.04
C GLU A 16 -2.31 15.53 54.74
N THR A 17 -3.04 16.11 53.78
CA THR A 17 -3.30 15.50 52.48
C THR A 17 -2.01 15.43 51.68
N ILE A 18 -1.67 14.23 51.19
CA ILE A 18 -0.53 13.99 50.32
C ILE A 18 -0.96 14.16 48.87
N VAL A 19 -0.30 15.05 48.15
CA VAL A 19 -0.45 15.24 46.70
C VAL A 19 0.82 14.83 45.99
N GLN A 20 0.67 14.21 44.82
CA GLN A 20 1.77 13.86 43.94
C GLN A 20 1.32 14.16 42.50
N PRO A 21 2.16 14.81 41.67
CA PRO A 21 1.86 14.94 40.26
C PRO A 21 1.61 13.56 39.61
N PRO A 22 0.62 13.43 38.71
CA PRO A 22 0.41 12.17 37.99
C PRO A 22 1.66 11.80 37.19
N MET A 23 1.81 10.51 36.89
CA MET A 23 2.86 10.07 35.97
C MET A 23 2.54 10.63 34.58
N PRO A 24 3.53 11.13 33.82
CA PRO A 24 3.30 11.41 32.40
C PRO A 24 2.75 10.15 31.73
N SER A 25 1.78 10.33 30.83
CA SER A 25 1.23 9.21 30.08
C SER A 25 2.34 8.52 29.29
N LEU A 26 2.38 7.20 29.39
CA LEU A 26 3.31 6.36 28.64
C LEU A 26 2.52 5.61 27.58
N PRO A 27 3.09 5.38 26.38
CA PRO A 27 2.41 4.62 25.33
C PRO A 27 2.04 3.19 25.76
N ILE A 28 2.78 2.63 26.72
CA ILE A 28 2.43 1.39 27.39
C ILE A 28 2.43 1.66 28.90
N GLU A 29 1.25 1.58 29.52
CA GLU A 29 1.12 1.76 30.97
C GLU A 29 2.01 0.78 31.73
N ARG A 30 2.81 1.31 32.67
CA ARG A 30 3.79 0.52 33.46
C ARG A 30 4.78 -0.27 32.60
N GLY A 31 4.87 0.04 31.31
CA GLY A 31 5.82 -0.53 30.38
C GLY A 31 7.24 -0.03 30.65
N ARG A 32 8.22 -0.87 30.36
CA ARG A 32 9.62 -0.47 30.30
C ARG A 32 9.95 0.51 29.17
N PRO A 33 9.33 0.44 27.96
CA PRO A 33 9.81 1.24 26.84
C PRO A 33 9.19 2.63 26.83
N GLY A 34 10.03 3.65 26.64
CA GLY A 34 9.56 4.97 26.24
C GLY A 34 9.15 5.03 24.76
N PRO A 35 8.50 6.13 24.32
CA PRO A 35 8.02 6.31 22.94
C PRO A 35 9.11 6.05 21.87
N ALA A 36 10.32 6.59 22.09
CA ALA A 36 11.42 6.46 21.14
C ALA A 36 11.91 5.01 20.97
N LEU A 37 11.93 4.21 22.05
CA LEU A 37 12.32 2.80 21.94
C LEU A 37 11.27 1.99 21.18
N LEU A 38 9.98 2.27 21.40
CA LEU A 38 8.89 1.66 20.64
C LEU A 38 8.99 2.02 19.16
N ALA A 39 9.20 3.30 18.84
CA ALA A 39 9.38 3.77 17.48
C ALA A 39 10.55 3.05 16.80
N HIS A 40 11.71 2.97 17.46
CA HIS A 40 12.90 2.30 16.93
C HIS A 40 12.65 0.79 16.65
N VAL A 41 11.99 0.08 17.57
CA VAL A 41 11.62 -1.34 17.37
C VAL A 41 10.71 -1.51 16.15
N LEU A 42 9.74 -0.61 15.98
CA LEU A 42 8.77 -0.66 14.88
C LEU A 42 9.41 -0.28 13.54
N VAL A 43 10.19 0.79 13.48
CA VAL A 43 10.91 1.19 12.25
C VAL A 43 11.89 0.09 11.84
N GLY A 44 12.70 -0.42 12.77
CA GLY A 44 13.61 -1.53 12.48
C GLY A 44 12.86 -2.74 11.90
N LYS A 45 11.69 -3.08 12.44
CA LYS A 45 10.92 -4.23 11.97
C LYS A 45 10.26 -4.01 10.61
N TYR A 46 9.61 -2.86 10.41
CA TYR A 46 8.68 -2.64 9.30
C TYR A 46 9.29 -1.82 8.16
N CYS A 47 10.22 -0.92 8.45
CA CYS A 47 10.98 -0.16 7.44
C CYS A 47 12.27 -0.90 7.06
N ASP A 48 13.05 -1.34 8.05
CA ASP A 48 14.39 -1.91 7.81
C ASP A 48 14.38 -3.44 7.70
N HIS A 49 13.19 -4.04 7.81
CA HIS A 49 12.97 -5.47 7.66
C HIS A 49 13.78 -6.33 8.63
N LEU A 50 14.04 -5.84 9.85
CA LEU A 50 14.82 -6.49 10.89
C LEU A 50 13.91 -7.29 11.83
N PRO A 51 13.90 -8.63 11.76
CA PRO A 51 13.04 -9.45 12.62
C PRO A 51 13.36 -9.27 14.10
N LEU A 52 12.35 -9.41 14.97
CA LEU A 52 12.47 -9.14 16.41
C LEU A 52 13.57 -9.97 17.11
N TYR A 53 13.82 -11.20 16.67
CA TYR A 53 14.90 -12.01 17.25
C TYR A 53 16.30 -11.43 16.94
N ARG A 54 16.46 -10.78 15.78
CA ARG A 54 17.71 -10.09 15.43
C ARG A 54 17.85 -8.79 16.22
N GLN A 55 16.75 -8.05 16.39
CA GLN A 55 16.73 -6.86 17.26
C GLN A 55 17.11 -7.23 18.70
N SER A 56 16.52 -8.28 19.27
CA SER A 56 16.89 -8.82 20.58
C SER A 56 18.39 -9.11 20.69
N GLY A 57 18.98 -9.80 19.69
CA GLY A 57 20.42 -10.03 19.64
C GLY A 57 21.28 -8.76 19.47
N ILE A 58 20.76 -7.72 18.82
CA ILE A 58 21.43 -6.40 18.73
C ILE A 58 21.44 -5.72 20.10
N TYR A 59 20.31 -5.69 20.80
CA TYR A 59 20.21 -5.11 22.13
C TYR A 59 21.09 -5.84 23.15
N ALA A 60 21.15 -7.18 23.07
CA ALA A 60 22.01 -7.98 23.95
C ALA A 60 23.50 -7.62 23.81
N ARG A 61 23.98 -7.28 22.61
CA ARG A 61 25.37 -6.80 22.41
C ARG A 61 25.64 -5.43 23.05
N ALA A 62 24.59 -4.65 23.28
CA ALA A 62 24.66 -3.39 24.02
C ALA A 62 24.39 -3.58 25.53
N GLY A 63 24.35 -4.83 26.03
CA GLY A 63 24.08 -5.13 27.44
C GLY A 63 22.61 -4.97 27.85
N VAL A 64 21.69 -4.84 26.89
CA VAL A 64 20.26 -4.70 27.14
C VAL A 64 19.56 -6.01 26.79
N ASP A 65 19.13 -6.75 27.80
CA ASP A 65 18.41 -8.02 27.60
C ASP A 65 16.91 -7.75 27.35
N LEU A 66 16.47 -8.04 26.13
CA LEU A 66 15.08 -7.91 25.69
C LEU A 66 14.64 -9.17 24.97
N ASP A 67 13.80 -9.96 25.63
CA ASP A 67 13.19 -11.14 25.03
C ASP A 67 12.37 -10.82 23.78
N ARG A 68 12.36 -11.75 22.84
CA ARG A 68 11.54 -11.67 21.62
C ARG A 68 10.04 -11.54 21.95
N SER A 69 9.55 -12.20 23.00
CA SER A 69 8.16 -12.10 23.46
C SER A 69 7.83 -10.68 23.90
N THR A 70 8.69 -10.08 24.73
CA THR A 70 8.57 -8.69 25.17
C THR A 70 8.48 -7.72 23.99
N LEU A 71 9.37 -7.87 23.00
CA LEU A 71 9.31 -7.04 21.78
C LEU A 71 8.02 -7.29 20.97
N ALA A 72 7.52 -8.52 20.91
CA ALA A 72 6.28 -8.84 20.21
C ALA A 72 5.05 -8.24 20.91
N ASP A 73 5.05 -8.23 22.24
CA ASP A 73 4.00 -7.60 23.04
C ASP A 73 4.00 -6.09 22.86
N TRP A 74 5.18 -5.45 22.81
CA TRP A 74 5.31 -4.01 22.51
C TRP A 74 4.79 -3.66 21.11
N VAL A 75 5.08 -4.48 20.11
CA VAL A 75 4.51 -4.32 18.76
C VAL A 75 2.98 -4.42 18.80
N GLY A 76 2.45 -5.37 19.56
CA GLY A 76 1.00 -5.55 19.70
C GLY A 76 0.31 -4.36 20.36
N GLN A 77 0.85 -3.86 21.45
CA GLN A 77 0.31 -2.71 22.19
C GLN A 77 0.42 -1.42 21.39
N SER A 78 1.57 -1.20 20.73
CA SER A 78 1.74 -0.04 19.85
C SER A 78 0.78 -0.08 18.67
N ALA A 79 0.54 -1.25 18.07
CA ALA A 79 -0.45 -1.38 17.00
C ALA A 79 -1.88 -1.07 17.47
N ALA A 80 -2.25 -1.45 18.69
CA ALA A 80 -3.55 -1.10 19.26
C ALA A 80 -3.67 0.42 19.46
N LEU A 81 -2.63 1.05 20.00
CA LEU A 81 -2.57 2.49 20.24
C LEU A 81 -2.63 3.31 18.94
N LEU A 82 -1.99 2.83 17.87
CA LEU A 82 -1.96 3.48 16.56
C LEU A 82 -3.24 3.24 15.72
N ALA A 83 -4.13 2.34 16.14
CA ALA A 83 -5.28 1.94 15.34
C ALA A 83 -6.24 3.11 14.99
N PRO A 84 -6.59 4.03 15.92
CA PRO A 84 -7.44 5.18 15.59
C PRO A 84 -6.82 6.09 14.52
N LEU A 85 -5.50 6.32 14.59
CA LEU A 85 -4.80 7.13 13.59
C LEU A 85 -4.79 6.43 12.22
N ALA A 86 -4.57 5.11 12.19
CA ALA A 86 -4.63 4.34 10.95
C ALA A 86 -6.03 4.37 10.32
N GLU A 87 -7.10 4.40 11.12
CA GLU A 87 -8.47 4.56 10.64
C GLU A 87 -8.70 5.95 10.02
N VAL A 88 -8.21 7.02 10.65
CA VAL A 88 -8.28 8.39 10.10
C VAL A 88 -7.54 8.47 8.76
N ILE A 89 -6.33 7.91 8.68
CA ILE A 89 -5.56 7.83 7.43
C ILE A 89 -6.34 7.04 6.37
N THR A 90 -6.98 5.94 6.77
CA THR A 90 -7.78 5.13 5.85
C THR A 90 -8.97 5.92 5.30
N ARG A 91 -9.69 6.68 6.14
CA ARG A 91 -10.76 7.58 5.67
C ARG A 91 -10.23 8.65 4.70
N HIS A 92 -9.08 9.25 5.00
CA HIS A 92 -8.41 10.20 4.11
C HIS A 92 -8.07 9.60 2.75
N VAL A 93 -7.54 8.37 2.73
CA VAL A 93 -7.27 7.64 1.48
C VAL A 93 -8.57 7.39 0.71
N LYS A 94 -9.60 6.85 1.38
CA LYS A 94 -10.90 6.50 0.76
C LYS A 94 -11.65 7.70 0.16
N ALA A 95 -11.36 8.92 0.61
CA ALA A 95 -11.93 10.14 0.07
C ALA A 95 -11.31 10.60 -1.27
N GLY A 96 -10.27 9.91 -1.76
CA GLY A 96 -9.65 10.21 -3.06
C GLY A 96 -10.56 9.87 -4.25
N ALA A 97 -10.58 10.74 -5.26
CA ALA A 97 -11.36 10.52 -6.48
C ALA A 97 -10.74 9.52 -7.46
N ALA A 98 -9.42 9.30 -7.34
CA ALA A 98 -8.66 8.35 -8.14
C ALA A 98 -7.75 7.56 -7.19
N LEU A 99 -8.07 6.29 -7.00
CA LEU A 99 -7.43 5.41 -6.04
C LEU A 99 -6.59 4.36 -6.76
N HIS A 100 -5.61 3.82 -6.05
CA HIS A 100 -4.77 2.72 -6.52
C HIS A 100 -4.86 1.57 -5.53
N ALA A 101 -5.19 0.37 -6.00
CA ALA A 101 -5.25 -0.82 -5.16
C ALA A 101 -4.47 -1.98 -5.77
N ASP A 102 -3.84 -2.76 -4.90
CA ASP A 102 -3.14 -4.00 -5.24
C ASP A 102 -3.02 -4.85 -3.97
N ASP A 103 -2.49 -6.06 -4.08
CA ASP A 103 -2.30 -6.94 -2.96
C ASP A 103 -1.09 -7.87 -3.10
N THR A 104 -0.47 -8.21 -1.98
CA THR A 104 0.73 -9.05 -1.95
C THR A 104 0.55 -10.26 -1.02
N PRO A 105 1.07 -11.45 -1.38
CA PRO A 105 1.00 -12.61 -0.51
C PRO A 105 1.88 -12.41 0.73
N VAL A 106 1.41 -12.93 1.86
CA VAL A 106 2.13 -12.99 3.12
C VAL A 106 2.04 -14.42 3.66
N PRO A 107 3.17 -15.11 3.91
CA PRO A 107 3.15 -16.37 4.63
C PRO A 107 2.75 -16.13 6.09
N VAL A 108 1.82 -16.93 6.60
CA VAL A 108 1.26 -16.80 7.96
C VAL A 108 1.29 -18.18 8.62
N LEU A 109 1.76 -18.29 9.86
CA LEU A 109 1.76 -19.58 10.57
C LEU A 109 0.34 -20.16 10.70
N ASP A 110 0.25 -21.45 10.47
CA ASP A 110 -0.92 -22.29 10.73
C ASP A 110 -0.46 -23.48 11.59
N PRO A 111 -0.27 -23.27 12.92
CA PRO A 111 0.36 -24.26 13.80
C PRO A 111 -0.40 -25.59 13.83
N GLY A 112 -1.74 -25.54 13.74
CA GLY A 112 -2.58 -26.73 13.70
C GLY A 112 -2.29 -27.64 12.51
N ARG A 113 -1.71 -27.08 11.43
CA ARG A 113 -1.31 -27.84 10.24
C ARG A 113 0.20 -28.00 10.10
N GLN A 114 1.01 -27.44 11.01
CA GLN A 114 2.48 -27.40 10.94
C GLN A 114 3.02 -26.82 9.61
N LYS A 115 2.30 -25.86 9.00
CA LYS A 115 2.70 -25.18 7.76
C LYS A 115 2.41 -23.69 7.87
N THR A 116 2.75 -22.95 6.80
CA THR A 116 2.19 -21.62 6.59
C THR A 116 0.95 -21.70 5.69
N LYS A 117 -0.01 -20.82 5.95
CA LYS A 117 -1.07 -20.46 5.01
C LYS A 117 -0.70 -19.13 4.33
N THR A 118 -1.34 -18.83 3.19
CA THR A 118 -1.11 -17.59 2.46
C THR A 118 -2.19 -16.57 2.80
N GLY A 119 -1.85 -15.61 3.66
CA GLY A 119 -2.63 -14.39 3.83
C GLY A 119 -2.30 -13.36 2.75
N ARG A 120 -3.03 -12.24 2.75
CA ARG A 120 -2.80 -11.10 1.86
C ARG A 120 -2.69 -9.81 2.66
N LEU A 121 -1.77 -8.95 2.24
CA LEU A 121 -1.79 -7.53 2.58
C LEU A 121 -2.24 -6.77 1.35
N TRP A 122 -3.42 -6.18 1.44
CA TRP A 122 -3.99 -5.29 0.44
C TRP A 122 -3.49 -3.89 0.70
N THR A 123 -3.24 -3.13 -0.36
CA THR A 123 -2.90 -1.71 -0.29
C THR A 123 -3.98 -0.90 -0.98
N LEU A 124 -4.28 0.26 -0.42
CA LEU A 124 -5.08 1.31 -1.05
C LEU A 124 -4.29 2.62 -0.93
N VAL A 125 -4.02 3.26 -2.06
CA VAL A 125 -3.18 4.46 -2.13
C VAL A 125 -3.99 5.61 -2.73
N ARG A 126 -3.87 6.77 -2.09
CA ARG A 126 -4.25 8.07 -2.63
C ARG A 126 -2.96 8.85 -2.89
N ASP A 127 -2.62 9.06 -4.16
CA ASP A 127 -1.45 9.85 -4.56
C ASP A 127 -1.84 10.81 -5.68
N GLU A 128 -2.15 12.05 -5.28
CA GLU A 128 -2.67 13.08 -6.18
C GLU A 128 -1.59 14.03 -6.72
N ARG A 129 -0.33 13.81 -6.31
CA ARG A 129 0.82 14.59 -6.76
C ARG A 129 1.04 14.53 -8.28
N PRO A 130 0.77 13.42 -8.99
CA PRO A 130 0.94 13.37 -10.45
C PRO A 130 0.11 14.42 -11.22
N TRP A 131 -0.98 14.94 -10.65
CA TRP A 131 -1.76 16.04 -11.22
C TRP A 131 -1.68 17.34 -10.40
N SER A 132 -0.62 17.50 -9.60
CA SER A 132 -0.33 18.70 -8.82
C SER A 132 -1.43 19.13 -7.85
N SER A 133 -2.12 18.15 -7.25
CA SER A 133 -2.96 18.40 -6.09
C SER A 133 -2.10 18.72 -4.86
N ALA A 134 -2.60 19.63 -4.02
CA ALA A 134 -2.01 19.93 -2.71
C ALA A 134 -2.40 18.93 -1.62
N ILE A 135 -3.29 17.97 -1.91
CA ILE A 135 -3.73 16.98 -0.94
C ILE A 135 -2.57 16.01 -0.61
N PRO A 136 -2.20 15.83 0.67
CA PRO A 136 -1.13 14.93 1.06
C PRO A 136 -1.39 13.47 0.63
N PRO A 137 -0.41 12.79 0.02
CA PRO A 137 -0.54 11.38 -0.33
C PRO A 137 -0.62 10.52 0.93
N ALA A 138 -1.31 9.39 0.83
CA ALA A 138 -1.38 8.42 1.92
C ALA A 138 -1.61 7.01 1.40
N VAL A 139 -1.28 6.03 2.24
CA VAL A 139 -1.52 4.62 1.97
C VAL A 139 -2.17 3.95 3.18
N SER A 140 -3.18 3.13 2.92
CA SER A 140 -3.80 2.23 3.88
C SER A 140 -3.52 0.78 3.49
N TYR A 141 -3.31 -0.07 4.50
CA TYR A 141 -3.19 -1.50 4.34
C TYR A 141 -4.30 -2.24 5.09
N LEU A 142 -4.76 -3.32 4.50
CA LEU A 142 -5.68 -4.27 5.13
C LEU A 142 -5.06 -5.67 5.06
N TYR A 143 -5.14 -6.41 6.17
CA TYR A 143 -4.79 -7.82 6.18
C TYR A 143 -6.02 -8.70 5.99
N SER A 144 -5.88 -9.77 5.22
CA SER A 144 -6.86 -10.86 5.16
C SER A 144 -6.21 -12.25 5.18
N PRO A 145 -6.91 -13.29 5.66
CA PRO A 145 -6.39 -14.65 5.73
C PRO A 145 -6.34 -15.37 4.37
N ASP A 146 -7.01 -14.83 3.33
CA ASP A 146 -7.01 -15.36 1.98
C ASP A 146 -7.18 -14.23 0.93
N ARG A 147 -7.29 -14.57 -0.36
CA ARG A 147 -7.46 -13.64 -1.48
C ARG A 147 -8.88 -13.67 -2.06
N LYS A 148 -9.93 -13.70 -1.23
CA LYS A 148 -11.31 -13.58 -1.70
C LYS A 148 -11.69 -12.14 -2.04
N SER A 149 -12.66 -12.00 -2.95
CA SER A 149 -13.19 -10.70 -3.40
C SER A 149 -13.89 -9.91 -2.30
N GLU A 150 -14.36 -10.54 -1.23
CA GLU A 150 -14.98 -9.86 -0.08
C GLU A 150 -14.00 -8.91 0.63
N HIS A 151 -12.70 -9.24 0.65
CA HIS A 151 -11.67 -8.40 1.27
C HIS A 151 -11.37 -7.16 0.42
N ALA A 152 -11.36 -7.30 -0.91
CA ALA A 152 -11.29 -6.15 -1.81
C ALA A 152 -12.52 -5.25 -1.65
N GLN A 153 -13.71 -5.83 -1.47
CA GLN A 153 -14.94 -5.07 -1.22
C GLN A 153 -14.90 -4.31 0.12
N GLN A 154 -14.42 -4.94 1.19
CA GLN A 154 -14.23 -4.31 2.49
C GLN A 154 -13.21 -3.16 2.42
N LEU A 155 -12.06 -3.38 1.75
CA LEU A 155 -11.04 -2.35 1.57
C LEU A 155 -11.61 -1.11 0.88
N LEU A 156 -12.44 -1.31 -0.15
CA LEU A 156 -12.98 -0.26 -1.00
C LEU A 156 -14.40 0.18 -0.62
N GLU A 157 -14.92 -0.26 0.52
CA GLU A 157 -16.22 0.16 1.04
C GLU A 157 -16.23 1.69 1.23
N GLY A 158 -17.31 2.35 0.79
CA GLY A 158 -17.47 3.81 0.84
C GLY A 158 -16.69 4.61 -0.21
N CYS A 159 -15.76 3.99 -0.94
CA CYS A 159 -15.03 4.66 -2.04
C CYS A 159 -15.94 4.89 -3.25
N SER A 160 -15.66 5.93 -4.03
CA SER A 160 -16.26 6.20 -5.34
C SER A 160 -15.27 6.88 -6.28
N GLY A 161 -15.60 6.98 -7.57
CA GLY A 161 -14.73 7.58 -8.59
C GLY A 161 -13.97 6.50 -9.37
N PHE A 162 -12.64 6.59 -9.42
CA PHE A 162 -11.82 5.71 -10.27
C PHE A 162 -10.91 4.80 -9.45
N LEU A 163 -10.77 3.55 -9.88
CA LEU A 163 -9.87 2.58 -9.25
C LEU A 163 -8.85 2.06 -10.25
N HIS A 164 -7.59 2.42 -10.04
CA HIS A 164 -6.46 1.80 -10.69
C HIS A 164 -6.15 0.48 -9.99
N ALA A 165 -6.15 -0.62 -10.73
CA ALA A 165 -5.86 -1.94 -10.21
C ALA A 165 -5.16 -2.81 -11.25
N ASP A 166 -4.65 -3.95 -10.82
CA ASP A 166 -4.28 -5.02 -11.75
C ASP A 166 -5.55 -5.68 -12.35
N GLY A 167 -5.34 -6.69 -13.20
CA GLY A 167 -6.44 -7.41 -13.84
C GLY A 167 -7.16 -8.43 -12.94
N TYR A 168 -7.05 -8.33 -11.61
CA TYR A 168 -7.61 -9.31 -10.68
C TYR A 168 -9.15 -9.32 -10.71
N ALA A 169 -9.72 -10.48 -11.04
CA ALA A 169 -11.16 -10.65 -11.19
C ALA A 169 -11.96 -10.37 -9.89
N GLY A 170 -11.33 -10.44 -8.71
CA GLY A 170 -12.02 -10.15 -7.45
C GLY A 170 -12.43 -8.69 -7.29
N PHE A 171 -11.90 -7.77 -8.10
CA PHE A 171 -12.40 -6.39 -8.17
C PHE A 171 -13.69 -6.24 -9.00
N GLY A 172 -14.06 -7.23 -9.83
CA GLY A 172 -15.13 -7.06 -10.82
C GLY A 172 -16.49 -6.62 -10.26
N ARG A 173 -16.86 -7.07 -9.06
CA ARG A 173 -18.11 -6.64 -8.39
C ARG A 173 -18.13 -5.15 -8.03
N LEU A 174 -16.96 -4.53 -7.86
CA LEU A 174 -16.84 -3.11 -7.51
C LEU A 174 -17.11 -2.19 -8.70
N TYR A 175 -17.00 -2.71 -9.92
CA TYR A 175 -17.25 -1.99 -11.16
C TYR A 175 -18.68 -2.15 -11.67
N ALA A 176 -19.44 -3.07 -11.09
CA ALA A 176 -20.84 -3.25 -11.44
C ALA A 176 -21.68 -2.05 -10.99
N ALA A 177 -22.69 -1.71 -11.77
CA ALA A 177 -23.72 -0.77 -11.35
C ALA A 177 -24.44 -1.31 -10.10
N ASP A 178 -24.71 -0.44 -9.14
CA ASP A 178 -25.53 -0.78 -7.98
C ASP A 178 -26.92 -1.21 -8.46
N PRO A 179 -27.42 -2.41 -8.07
CA PRO A 179 -28.71 -2.91 -8.56
C PRO A 179 -29.92 -2.04 -8.19
N ARG A 180 -29.81 -1.19 -7.16
CA ARG A 180 -30.89 -0.32 -6.68
C ARG A 180 -30.84 1.05 -7.35
N THR A 181 -29.65 1.63 -7.50
CA THR A 181 -29.50 3.01 -8.03
C THR A 181 -29.11 3.06 -9.51
N GLY A 182 -28.63 1.94 -10.07
CA GLY A 182 -28.07 1.88 -11.42
C GLY A 182 -26.71 2.59 -11.56
N GLN A 183 -26.17 3.14 -10.47
CA GLN A 183 -24.94 3.93 -10.51
C GLN A 183 -23.71 3.06 -10.35
N VAL A 184 -22.71 3.27 -11.20
CA VAL A 184 -21.38 2.68 -11.03
C VAL A 184 -20.63 3.49 -10.00
N ARG A 185 -20.27 2.83 -8.89
CA ARG A 185 -19.56 3.48 -7.80
C ARG A 185 -18.08 3.71 -8.12
N LEU A 186 -17.41 2.70 -8.70
CA LEU A 186 -16.00 2.75 -9.08
C LEU A 186 -15.84 2.40 -10.56
N SER A 187 -15.19 3.26 -11.32
CA SER A 187 -14.80 3.01 -12.70
C SER A 187 -13.39 2.41 -12.75
N GLU A 188 -13.25 1.26 -13.41
CA GLU A 188 -11.98 0.54 -13.53
C GLU A 188 -10.95 1.33 -14.35
N VAL A 189 -9.73 1.51 -13.86
CA VAL A 189 -8.62 2.02 -14.68
C VAL A 189 -7.55 0.93 -14.75
N ALA A 190 -7.48 0.27 -15.90
CA ALA A 190 -6.55 -0.83 -16.09
C ALA A 190 -5.11 -0.32 -16.29
N CYS A 191 -4.14 -1.13 -15.87
CA CYS A 191 -2.74 -0.73 -15.83
C CYS A 191 -1.97 -1.12 -17.10
N PHE A 192 -1.47 -0.14 -17.87
CA PHE A 192 -0.59 -0.42 -19.00
C PHE A 192 0.77 -1.01 -18.59
N ALA A 193 1.26 -0.78 -17.37
CA ALA A 193 2.49 -1.43 -16.91
C ALA A 193 2.32 -2.95 -16.79
N HIS A 194 1.13 -3.42 -16.36
CA HIS A 194 0.79 -4.84 -16.36
C HIS A 194 0.60 -5.41 -17.77
N ALA A 195 -0.04 -4.67 -18.67
CA ALA A 195 -0.14 -5.06 -20.09
C ALA A 195 1.25 -5.19 -20.72
N ARG A 196 2.10 -4.17 -20.54
CA ARG A 196 3.50 -4.13 -21.00
C ARG A 196 4.32 -5.31 -20.47
N ARG A 197 4.18 -5.67 -19.18
CA ARG A 197 4.90 -6.79 -18.56
C ARG A 197 4.65 -8.10 -19.31
N LYS A 198 3.41 -8.35 -19.77
CA LYS A 198 3.08 -9.56 -20.53
C LYS A 198 3.78 -9.62 -21.88
N PHE A 199 3.82 -8.51 -22.62
CA PHE A 199 4.58 -8.45 -23.87
C PHE A 199 6.08 -8.61 -23.63
N PHE A 200 6.60 -8.05 -22.54
CA PHE A 200 8.01 -8.19 -22.15
C PHE A 200 8.38 -9.65 -21.84
N GLU A 201 7.55 -10.37 -21.10
CA GLU A 201 7.75 -11.80 -20.81
C GLU A 201 7.73 -12.64 -22.10
N VAL A 202 6.83 -12.34 -23.04
CA VAL A 202 6.78 -12.98 -24.35
C VAL A 202 8.05 -12.69 -25.15
N HIS A 203 8.46 -11.42 -25.23
CA HIS A 203 9.64 -11.03 -25.98
C HIS A 203 10.92 -11.68 -25.40
N THR A 204 11.08 -11.66 -24.08
CA THR A 204 12.24 -12.28 -23.40
C THR A 204 12.32 -13.78 -23.65
N SER A 205 11.18 -14.46 -23.76
CA SER A 205 11.12 -15.91 -23.97
C SER A 205 11.19 -16.34 -25.43
N THR A 206 10.80 -15.49 -26.38
CA THR A 206 10.61 -15.89 -27.79
C THR A 206 11.33 -15.01 -28.81
N ALA A 207 11.90 -13.88 -28.39
CA ALA A 207 12.40 -12.81 -29.27
C ALA A 207 11.38 -12.33 -30.31
N SER A 208 10.07 -12.48 -30.04
CA SER A 208 9.01 -12.12 -30.99
C SER A 208 9.11 -10.65 -31.42
N PRO A 209 9.20 -10.36 -32.73
CA PRO A 209 9.18 -8.99 -33.26
C PRO A 209 7.88 -8.26 -32.97
N LEU A 210 6.74 -8.97 -33.05
CA LEU A 210 5.42 -8.39 -32.71
C LEU A 210 5.33 -8.02 -31.23
N ALA A 211 5.93 -8.81 -30.34
CA ALA A 211 5.99 -8.45 -28.94
C ALA A 211 6.88 -7.21 -28.71
N MET A 212 7.98 -7.06 -29.46
CA MET A 212 8.82 -5.86 -29.39
C MET A 212 8.07 -4.62 -29.89
N GLU A 213 7.41 -4.70 -31.04
CA GLU A 213 6.64 -3.57 -31.58
C GLU A 213 5.53 -3.13 -30.61
N ALA A 214 4.85 -4.08 -29.95
CA ALA A 214 3.89 -3.76 -28.89
C ALA A 214 4.55 -2.98 -27.73
N LEU A 215 5.75 -3.38 -27.30
CA LEU A 215 6.49 -2.70 -26.24
C LEU A 215 6.90 -1.28 -26.64
N GLU A 216 7.34 -1.09 -27.89
CA GLU A 216 7.73 0.22 -28.43
C GLU A 216 6.54 1.17 -28.48
N ARG A 217 5.40 0.72 -29.02
CA ARG A 217 4.15 1.51 -29.06
C ARG A 217 3.67 1.89 -27.66
N ILE A 218 3.68 0.95 -26.71
CA ILE A 218 3.34 1.27 -25.32
C ILE A 218 4.35 2.25 -24.70
N SER A 219 5.64 2.14 -25.04
CA SER A 219 6.68 3.06 -24.55
C SER A 219 6.42 4.50 -24.97
N GLN A 220 5.91 4.73 -26.18
CA GLN A 220 5.56 6.06 -26.68
C GLN A 220 4.46 6.72 -25.83
N LEU A 221 3.46 5.96 -25.39
CA LEU A 221 2.43 6.43 -24.47
C LEU A 221 3.02 6.87 -23.12
N PHE A 222 3.92 6.07 -22.54
CA PHE A 222 4.62 6.43 -21.31
C PHE A 222 5.52 7.67 -21.49
N ALA A 223 6.10 7.86 -22.67
CA ALA A 223 6.90 9.05 -22.98
C ALA A 223 6.06 10.33 -23.04
N ILE A 224 4.79 10.24 -23.45
CA ILE A 224 3.84 11.37 -23.35
C ILE A 224 3.55 11.66 -21.88
N GLU A 225 3.18 10.64 -21.10
CA GLU A 225 2.83 10.77 -19.68
C GLU A 225 3.97 11.38 -18.85
N ALA A 226 5.21 11.01 -19.14
CA ALA A 226 6.39 11.57 -18.47
C ALA A 226 6.51 13.10 -18.66
N LYS A 227 6.04 13.65 -19.80
CA LYS A 227 6.11 15.09 -20.10
C LYS A 227 4.99 15.90 -19.45
N ILE A 228 3.87 15.27 -19.11
CA ILE A 228 2.69 15.97 -18.54
C ILE A 228 2.47 15.68 -17.06
N LYS A 229 3.30 14.82 -16.44
CA LYS A 229 3.26 14.57 -15.00
C LYS A 229 3.57 15.86 -14.23
N GLY A 230 2.78 16.15 -13.21
CA GLY A 230 2.88 17.39 -12.44
C GLY A 230 2.19 18.59 -13.09
N HIS A 231 1.47 18.41 -14.19
CA HIS A 231 0.59 19.45 -14.74
C HIS A 231 -0.85 19.29 -14.21
N ALA A 232 -1.62 20.39 -14.29
CA ALA A 232 -3.03 20.39 -13.90
C ALA A 232 -3.86 19.41 -14.74
N PRO A 233 -4.94 18.81 -14.19
CA PRO A 233 -5.75 17.80 -14.88
C PRO A 233 -6.21 18.21 -16.29
N LYS A 234 -6.69 19.46 -16.47
CA LYS A 234 -7.16 19.94 -17.79
C LYS A 234 -6.07 19.89 -18.86
N HIS A 235 -4.84 20.27 -18.51
CA HIS A 235 -3.71 20.23 -19.44
C HIS A 235 -3.34 18.77 -19.77
N ARG A 236 -3.28 17.91 -18.76
CA ARG A 236 -3.01 16.48 -18.94
C ARG A 236 -4.02 15.84 -19.89
N GLN A 237 -5.30 16.10 -19.67
CA GLN A 237 -6.39 15.59 -20.51
C GLN A 237 -6.27 16.12 -21.96
N ALA A 238 -6.06 17.42 -22.15
CA ALA A 238 -5.92 18.01 -23.49
C ALA A 238 -4.77 17.37 -24.29
N VAL A 239 -3.59 17.22 -23.67
CA VAL A 239 -2.44 16.58 -24.31
C VAL A 239 -2.71 15.11 -24.62
N ARG A 240 -3.40 14.38 -23.75
CA ARG A 240 -3.78 12.98 -23.99
C ARG A 240 -4.74 12.85 -25.17
N GLN A 241 -5.71 13.75 -25.31
CA GLN A 241 -6.62 13.77 -26.46
C GLN A 241 -5.89 14.08 -27.76
N GLU A 242 -4.95 15.02 -27.74
CA GLU A 242 -4.17 15.40 -28.93
C GLU A 242 -3.15 14.33 -29.34
N ARG A 243 -2.46 13.72 -28.37
CA ARG A 243 -1.26 12.91 -28.64
C ARG A 243 -1.38 11.44 -28.29
N SER A 244 -2.06 11.10 -27.19
CA SER A 244 -2.20 9.70 -26.75
C SER A 244 -3.31 8.98 -27.49
N LEU A 245 -4.44 9.64 -27.77
CA LEU A 245 -5.58 9.02 -28.46
C LEU A 245 -5.21 8.44 -29.84
N PRO A 246 -4.54 9.17 -30.76
CA PRO A 246 -4.14 8.59 -32.05
C PRO A 246 -3.20 7.38 -31.91
N GLN A 247 -2.28 7.42 -30.93
CA GLN A 247 -1.36 6.30 -30.66
C GLN A 247 -2.06 5.08 -30.08
N LEU A 248 -3.10 5.29 -29.27
CA LEU A 248 -3.95 4.21 -28.77
C LEU A 248 -4.71 3.56 -29.93
N ASP A 249 -5.29 4.34 -30.84
CA ASP A 249 -6.00 3.81 -32.01
C ASP A 249 -5.07 2.98 -32.90
N GLU A 250 -3.85 3.46 -33.14
CA GLU A 250 -2.83 2.67 -33.86
C GLU A 250 -2.45 1.38 -33.12
N LEU A 251 -2.28 1.45 -31.79
CA LEU A 251 -1.97 0.29 -30.98
C LEU A 251 -3.12 -0.74 -31.01
N LEU A 252 -4.38 -0.31 -30.94
CA LEU A 252 -5.55 -1.19 -31.06
C LEU A 252 -5.54 -1.93 -32.40
N ASN A 253 -5.44 -1.18 -33.50
CA ASN A 253 -5.40 -1.72 -34.86
C ASN A 253 -4.23 -2.68 -35.07
N PHE A 254 -3.08 -2.37 -34.47
CA PHE A 254 -1.93 -3.28 -34.48
C PHE A 254 -2.21 -4.58 -33.72
N LEU A 255 -2.73 -4.50 -32.50
CA LEU A 255 -3.01 -5.66 -31.65
C LEU A 255 -4.06 -6.58 -32.27
N GLU A 256 -5.12 -6.03 -32.85
CA GLU A 256 -6.17 -6.80 -33.53
C GLU A 256 -5.62 -7.54 -34.76
N ARG A 257 -4.90 -6.83 -35.65
CA ARG A 257 -4.26 -7.44 -36.82
C ARG A 257 -3.27 -8.53 -36.42
N ALA A 258 -2.42 -8.27 -35.42
CA ALA A 258 -1.46 -9.24 -34.91
C ALA A 258 -2.16 -10.50 -34.38
N LEU A 259 -3.30 -10.35 -33.70
CA LEU A 259 -4.06 -11.49 -33.16
C LEU A 259 -4.60 -12.42 -34.27
N HIS A 260 -4.96 -11.88 -35.44
CA HIS A 260 -5.41 -12.65 -36.59
C HIS A 260 -4.29 -13.45 -37.27
N GLN A 261 -3.04 -13.03 -37.13
CA GLN A 261 -1.88 -13.61 -37.81
C GLN A 261 -1.15 -14.68 -36.99
N ILE A 262 -1.51 -14.87 -35.71
CA ILE A 262 -0.81 -15.76 -34.79
C ILE A 262 -1.68 -16.92 -34.32
N SER A 263 -1.05 -18.01 -33.88
CA SER A 263 -1.75 -19.11 -33.25
C SER A 263 -2.49 -18.65 -31.99
N LYS A 264 -3.78 -19.00 -31.89
CA LYS A 264 -4.66 -18.64 -30.76
C LYS A 264 -4.11 -19.09 -29.41
N LYS A 265 -3.33 -20.18 -29.36
CA LYS A 265 -2.76 -20.75 -28.14
C LYS A 265 -1.38 -20.20 -27.77
N SER A 266 -0.81 -19.30 -28.58
CA SER A 266 0.50 -18.70 -28.29
C SER A 266 0.47 -17.81 -27.04
N SER A 267 1.61 -17.68 -26.37
CA SER A 267 1.80 -16.75 -25.25
C SER A 267 1.56 -15.30 -25.68
N LEU A 268 1.98 -14.93 -26.90
CA LEU A 268 1.68 -13.63 -27.51
C LEU A 268 0.17 -13.39 -27.65
N ALA A 269 -0.60 -14.36 -28.14
CA ALA A 269 -2.05 -14.24 -28.22
C ALA A 269 -2.69 -14.06 -26.83
N GLY A 270 -2.11 -14.67 -25.79
CA GLY A 270 -2.50 -14.42 -24.40
C GLY A 270 -2.24 -12.98 -23.94
N ALA A 271 -1.07 -12.41 -24.26
CA ALA A 271 -0.74 -11.02 -23.93
C ALA A 271 -1.63 -10.01 -24.68
N ILE A 272 -1.90 -10.26 -25.97
CA ILE A 272 -2.80 -9.43 -26.78
C ILE A 272 -4.23 -9.49 -26.20
N ARG A 273 -4.79 -10.68 -25.97
CA ARG A 273 -6.14 -10.82 -25.40
C ARG A 273 -6.27 -10.15 -24.04
N TYR A 274 -5.25 -10.24 -23.19
CA TYR A 274 -5.26 -9.55 -21.91
C TYR A 274 -5.51 -8.04 -22.07
N SER A 275 -4.85 -7.43 -23.07
CA SER A 275 -4.97 -6.00 -23.38
C SER A 275 -6.31 -5.68 -24.03
N LEU A 276 -6.71 -6.43 -25.06
CA LEU A 276 -7.97 -6.19 -25.79
C LEU A 276 -9.21 -6.35 -24.89
N THR A 277 -9.25 -7.39 -24.04
CA THR A 277 -10.38 -7.59 -23.09
C THR A 277 -10.52 -6.44 -22.08
N ARG A 278 -9.46 -5.64 -21.87
CA ARG A 278 -9.45 -4.50 -20.95
C ARG A 278 -9.32 -3.16 -21.68
N TRP A 279 -9.49 -3.13 -23.00
CA TRP A 279 -9.10 -1.96 -23.79
C TRP A 279 -9.80 -0.67 -23.33
N ASN A 280 -11.10 -0.73 -23.03
CA ASN A 280 -11.85 0.42 -22.51
C ASN A 280 -11.30 0.90 -21.16
N ALA A 281 -10.98 -0.03 -20.24
CA ALA A 281 -10.39 0.31 -18.95
C ALA A 281 -8.94 0.79 -19.06
N LEU A 282 -8.19 0.29 -20.05
CA LEU A 282 -6.83 0.74 -20.36
C LEU A 282 -6.85 2.16 -20.93
N CYS A 283 -7.80 2.49 -21.81
CA CYS A 283 -7.90 3.82 -22.40
C CYS A 283 -8.46 4.87 -21.45
N ARG A 284 -9.18 4.48 -20.39
CA ARG A 284 -9.86 5.39 -19.45
C ARG A 284 -8.97 6.53 -18.92
N TYR A 285 -7.67 6.32 -18.76
CA TYR A 285 -6.77 7.38 -18.29
C TYR A 285 -6.76 8.64 -19.18
N ILE A 286 -7.15 8.56 -20.45
CA ILE A 286 -7.25 9.73 -21.34
C ILE A 286 -8.51 10.56 -21.13
N GLU A 287 -9.53 9.99 -20.47
CA GLU A 287 -10.84 10.62 -20.25
C GLU A 287 -10.78 11.68 -19.14
N ASP A 288 -9.86 11.54 -18.18
CA ASP A 288 -9.73 12.46 -17.04
C ASP A 288 -8.26 12.65 -16.65
N GLY A 289 -7.82 13.91 -16.56
CA GLY A 289 -6.43 14.27 -16.23
C GLY A 289 -5.97 13.93 -14.81
N ARG A 290 -6.87 13.48 -13.93
CA ARG A 290 -6.57 12.96 -12.59
C ARG A 290 -6.17 11.47 -12.61
N LEU A 291 -6.29 10.80 -13.75
CA LEU A 291 -5.97 9.38 -13.86
C LEU A 291 -4.52 9.16 -14.29
N GLU A 292 -4.00 7.98 -13.97
CA GLU A 292 -2.67 7.53 -14.33
C GLU A 292 -2.74 6.37 -15.33
N ILE A 293 -1.78 6.32 -16.26
CA ILE A 293 -1.62 5.21 -17.21
C ILE A 293 -1.30 3.87 -16.53
N SER A 294 -0.86 3.89 -15.26
CA SER A 294 -0.42 2.70 -14.53
C SER A 294 -0.80 2.71 -13.05
N ASN A 295 -0.84 1.51 -12.47
CA ASN A 295 -1.06 1.29 -11.04
C ASN A 295 0.24 1.37 -10.21
N ASN A 296 1.26 2.08 -10.71
CA ASN A 296 2.59 2.08 -10.10
C ASN A 296 2.61 2.66 -8.67
N ALA A 297 1.61 3.46 -8.28
CA ALA A 297 1.51 3.96 -6.90
C ALA A 297 1.28 2.80 -5.90
N ALA A 298 0.37 1.87 -6.19
CA ALA A 298 0.16 0.69 -5.37
C ALA A 298 1.38 -0.27 -5.42
N GLU A 299 1.98 -0.47 -6.59
CA GLU A 299 3.19 -1.32 -6.71
C GLU A 299 4.35 -0.77 -5.86
N ARG A 300 4.55 0.55 -5.86
CA ARG A 300 5.55 1.21 -4.99
C ARG A 300 5.23 1.02 -3.51
N ALA A 301 3.96 1.13 -3.13
CA ALA A 301 3.52 0.92 -1.74
C ALA A 301 3.67 -0.54 -1.27
N ILE A 302 3.57 -1.52 -2.17
CA ILE A 302 3.79 -2.93 -1.84
C ILE A 302 5.28 -3.29 -1.77
N LYS A 303 6.14 -2.58 -2.52
CA LYS A 303 7.55 -2.94 -2.68
C LYS A 303 8.30 -3.15 -1.35
N PRO A 304 8.16 -2.31 -0.30
CA PRO A 304 8.79 -2.57 1.00
C PRO A 304 8.38 -3.92 1.60
N LEU A 305 7.10 -4.31 1.50
CA LEU A 305 6.63 -5.60 1.98
C LEU A 305 7.26 -6.75 1.19
N ALA A 306 7.39 -6.60 -0.13
CA ALA A 306 8.01 -7.59 -1.00
C ALA A 306 9.50 -7.77 -0.72
N LEU A 307 10.23 -6.69 -0.44
CA LEU A 307 11.62 -6.74 -0.01
C LEU A 307 11.75 -7.40 1.38
N GLY A 308 10.90 -6.98 2.32
CA GLY A 308 10.89 -7.51 3.68
C GLY A 308 10.68 -9.02 3.76
N ARG A 309 9.86 -9.60 2.88
CA ARG A 309 9.65 -11.07 2.82
C ARG A 309 10.92 -11.89 2.59
N LYS A 310 12.00 -11.28 2.10
CA LYS A 310 13.31 -11.95 2.00
C LYS A 310 14.03 -12.04 3.35
N ASN A 311 13.64 -11.19 4.31
CA ASN A 311 14.28 -11.05 5.63
C ASN A 311 13.48 -11.67 6.77
N TRP A 312 12.16 -11.82 6.64
CA TRP A 312 11.28 -12.50 7.59
C TRP A 312 10.48 -13.63 6.92
N MET A 313 10.33 -14.76 7.60
CA MET A 313 9.75 -15.99 7.02
C MET A 313 8.22 -16.03 7.03
N PHE A 314 7.57 -15.44 8.03
CA PHE A 314 6.11 -15.47 8.19
C PHE A 314 5.60 -14.42 9.18
N ALA A 315 4.30 -14.11 9.09
CA ALA A 315 3.53 -13.53 10.18
C ALA A 315 3.16 -14.63 11.19
N GLY A 316 3.24 -14.32 12.49
CA GLY A 316 3.00 -15.33 13.54
C GLY A 316 1.54 -15.77 13.69
N SER A 317 0.58 -14.98 13.21
CA SER A 317 -0.86 -15.26 13.24
C SER A 317 -1.62 -14.26 12.36
N ASP A 318 -2.92 -14.50 12.12
CA ASP A 318 -3.79 -13.52 11.45
C ASP A 318 -3.83 -12.18 12.20
N THR A 319 -3.88 -12.21 13.54
CA THR A 319 -3.80 -11.01 14.37
C THR A 319 -2.47 -10.29 14.19
N GLY A 320 -1.36 -11.03 14.03
CA GLY A 320 -0.07 -10.47 13.66
C GLY A 320 -0.09 -9.76 12.30
N GLY A 321 -0.80 -10.32 11.32
CA GLY A 321 -1.04 -9.69 10.02
C GLY A 321 -1.84 -8.38 10.13
N LYS A 322 -2.91 -8.36 10.93
CA LYS A 322 -3.69 -7.14 11.20
C LYS A 322 -2.85 -6.03 11.84
N ARG A 323 -2.05 -6.37 12.88
CA ARG A 323 -1.12 -5.43 13.52
C ARG A 323 -0.11 -4.86 12.52
N ALA A 324 0.42 -5.71 11.64
CA ALA A 324 1.32 -5.28 10.57
C ALA A 324 0.65 -4.29 9.63
N ALA A 325 -0.60 -4.53 9.22
CA ALA A 325 -1.35 -3.62 8.37
C ALA A 325 -1.50 -2.23 9.01
N THR A 326 -1.87 -2.16 10.29
CA THR A 326 -1.95 -0.89 11.04
C THR A 326 -0.62 -0.14 11.04
N ILE A 327 0.48 -0.82 11.39
CA ILE A 327 1.80 -0.19 11.50
C ILE A 327 2.32 0.26 10.12
N TYR A 328 2.14 -0.55 9.07
CA TYR A 328 2.49 -0.16 7.71
C TYR A 328 1.70 1.06 7.23
N THR A 329 0.41 1.17 7.56
CA THR A 329 -0.41 2.36 7.23
C THR A 329 0.23 3.63 7.77
N ILE A 330 0.69 3.64 9.03
CA ILE A 330 1.33 4.80 9.64
C ILE A 330 2.69 5.09 8.99
N LEU A 331 3.59 4.10 8.99
CA LEU A 331 4.98 4.26 8.58
C LEU A 331 5.12 4.60 7.09
N GLN A 332 4.36 3.92 6.24
CA GLN A 332 4.43 4.14 4.80
C GLN A 332 3.74 5.45 4.40
N THR A 333 2.71 5.88 5.13
CA THR A 333 2.15 7.24 4.93
C THR A 333 3.14 8.31 5.34
N ALA A 334 3.85 8.16 6.46
CA ALA A 334 4.90 9.09 6.87
C ALA A 334 6.01 9.19 5.80
N ALA A 335 6.51 8.04 5.32
CA ALA A 335 7.52 7.97 4.27
C ALA A 335 7.04 8.58 2.94
N LEU A 336 5.77 8.37 2.55
CA LEU A 336 5.19 8.98 1.34
C LEU A 336 5.19 10.51 1.37
N ASN A 337 5.14 11.09 2.57
CA ASN A 337 5.18 12.52 2.83
C ASN A 337 6.59 13.05 3.13
N GLY A 338 7.64 12.23 2.99
CA GLY A 338 9.03 12.64 3.21
C GLY A 338 9.38 12.89 4.67
N LEU A 339 8.60 12.36 5.61
CA LEU A 339 8.88 12.45 7.04
C LEU A 339 9.85 11.33 7.47
N ASP A 340 10.71 11.62 8.44
CA ASP A 340 11.50 10.60 9.13
C ASP A 340 10.55 9.68 9.93
N PRO A 341 10.46 8.37 9.61
CA PRO A 341 9.48 7.50 10.23
C PRO A 341 9.70 7.29 11.73
N GLU A 342 10.95 7.32 12.22
CA GLU A 342 11.27 7.10 13.62
C GLU A 342 10.91 8.33 14.47
N ALA A 343 11.28 9.52 14.01
CA ALA A 343 10.93 10.78 14.65
C ALA A 343 9.41 11.00 14.68
N TYR A 344 8.74 10.76 13.54
CA TYR A 344 7.29 10.88 13.44
C TYR A 344 6.57 9.92 14.39
N LEU A 345 7.00 8.65 14.42
CA LEU A 345 6.38 7.65 15.27
C LEU A 345 6.67 7.90 16.76
N SER A 346 7.86 8.39 17.10
CA SER A 346 8.21 8.78 18.47
C SER A 346 7.31 9.90 18.99
N ASP A 347 7.05 10.92 18.17
CA ASP A 347 6.18 12.05 18.52
C ASP A 347 4.72 11.59 18.70
N ILE A 348 4.22 10.74 17.79
CA ILE A 348 2.87 10.17 17.93
C ILE A 348 2.75 9.36 19.21
N LEU A 349 3.66 8.40 19.44
CA LEU A 349 3.59 7.52 20.60
C LEU A 349 3.73 8.26 21.94
N ALA A 350 4.36 9.45 21.93
CA ALA A 350 4.48 10.29 23.11
C ALA A 350 3.18 11.03 23.49
N ARG A 351 2.18 11.11 22.59
CA ARG A 351 0.98 11.94 22.77
C ARG A 351 -0.34 11.19 22.57
N ILE A 352 -0.35 10.12 21.79
CA ILE A 352 -1.58 9.41 21.38
C ILE A 352 -2.30 8.69 22.51
N ALA A 353 -1.66 8.54 23.67
CA ALA A 353 -2.27 7.97 24.88
C ALA A 353 -3.07 9.01 25.70
N ASP A 354 -2.90 10.31 25.39
CA ASP A 354 -3.65 11.44 25.95
C ASP A 354 -4.84 11.79 25.05
#